data_AF-A0A961H8J2-F1
#
_entry.id   AF-A0A961H8J2-F1
#
_cell.length_a   1.000
_cell.length_b   1.000
_cell.length_c   1.000
_cell.angle_alpha   90.00
_cell.angle_beta   90.00
_cell.angle_gamma   90.00
#
_symmetry.space_group_name_H-M   'P 1'
#
loop_
_entity.id
_entity.type
_entity.pdbx_description
1 polymer ?
#
loop_
_entity_poly.entity_id
_entity_poly.type
_entity_poly.pdbx_seq_one_letter_code
_entity_poly.pdbx_strand_id
1 'polypeptide(L)'
;MRLVVVLRRTLLSLLAAAVLTVTGLAYWQAQGVLDGFTVSHALGGDAPRSDKGSMNILLIGLDSRKDQYGNDLPQGILDKLHAGDSSSGGYNTNTLILVHIGADDRVSAFSIPRDDYVAVSAIAGYDHIKIKEAYGLTKAQTEDELESQGVTDPAELEARGREAGREATLRAVRSLTGQPIDYFAEVNLAGFYDLAESLGGIEVCLNHDVYDEYSGADFPAGPQTLNASQALAFVRQRHGLENGDLDRTHRQQAFLLSVSHSLKAAGVFGNLDAFRDLIAVAHKDLVLS
;
A
#
# COMPACT_ATOMS: atom_id res chain seq x y z
N MET A 1 26.98 -51.00 24.69
CA MET A 1 25.55 -50.72 24.41
C MET A 1 25.02 -49.48 25.14
N ARG A 2 25.17 -49.33 26.47
CA ARG A 2 24.65 -48.16 27.22
C ARG A 2 25.24 -46.81 26.80
N LEU A 3 26.54 -46.73 26.53
CA LEU A 3 27.22 -45.48 26.12
C LEU A 3 26.67 -44.92 24.79
N VAL A 4 26.43 -45.79 23.80
CA VAL A 4 25.88 -45.42 22.49
C VAL A 4 24.44 -44.89 22.61
N VAL A 5 23.64 -45.47 23.50
CA VAL A 5 22.27 -45.02 23.77
C VAL A 5 22.26 -43.65 24.45
N VAL A 6 23.16 -43.43 25.41
CA VAL A 6 23.30 -42.12 26.09
C VAL A 6 23.76 -41.05 25.10
N LEU A 7 24.81 -41.33 24.30
CA LEU A 7 25.32 -40.39 23.30
C LEU A 7 24.24 -39.99 22.28
N ARG A 8 23.48 -40.96 21.77
CA ARG A 8 22.37 -40.72 20.84
C ARG A 8 21.28 -39.86 21.45
N ARG A 9 20.91 -40.11 22.71
CA ARG A 9 19.89 -39.30 23.42
C ARG A 9 20.36 -37.88 23.63
N THR A 10 21.60 -37.68 24.08
CA THR A 10 22.18 -36.34 24.25
C THR A 10 22.22 -35.58 22.93
N LEU A 11 22.64 -36.23 21.84
CA LEU A 11 22.70 -35.60 20.52
C LEU A 11 21.31 -35.21 20.00
N LEU A 12 20.31 -36.08 20.18
CA LEU A 12 18.92 -35.78 19.84
C LEU A 12 18.35 -34.64 20.68
N SER A 13 18.64 -34.60 21.98
CA SER A 13 18.20 -33.51 22.86
C SER A 13 18.85 -32.16 22.49
N LEU A 14 20.14 -32.16 22.14
CA LEU A 14 20.82 -30.95 21.67
C LEU A 14 20.27 -30.47 20.32
N LEU A 15 19.99 -31.39 19.40
CA LEU A 15 19.39 -31.06 18.12
C LEU A 15 17.97 -30.51 18.28
N ALA A 16 17.15 -31.11 19.14
CA ALA A 16 15.81 -30.60 19.44
C ALA A 16 15.86 -29.21 20.11
N ALA A 17 16.78 -29.00 21.05
CA ALA A 17 16.98 -27.69 21.66
C ALA A 17 17.43 -26.65 20.63
N ALA A 18 18.35 -26.99 19.72
CA ALA A 18 18.78 -26.10 18.65
C ALA A 18 17.62 -25.74 17.71
N VAL A 19 16.79 -26.70 17.32
CA VAL A 19 15.61 -26.47 16.48
C VAL A 19 14.61 -25.55 17.19
N LEU A 20 14.32 -25.79 18.47
CA LEU A 20 13.42 -24.94 19.25
C LEU A 20 13.95 -23.52 19.42
N THR A 21 15.25 -23.36 19.70
CA THR A 21 15.88 -22.05 19.83
C THR A 21 15.86 -21.30 18.50
N VAL A 22 16.20 -21.95 17.39
CA VAL A 22 16.18 -21.35 16.05
C VAL A 22 14.74 -20.97 15.66
N THR A 23 13.78 -21.85 15.88
CA THR A 23 12.36 -21.59 15.57
C THR A 23 11.80 -20.49 16.47
N GLY A 24 12.17 -20.47 17.74
CA GLY A 24 11.77 -19.43 18.70
C GLY A 24 12.36 -18.07 18.35
N LEU A 25 13.65 -18.02 17.96
CA LEU A 25 14.29 -16.80 17.47
C LEU A 25 13.68 -16.33 16.14
N ALA A 26 13.39 -17.24 15.22
CA ALA A 26 12.74 -16.93 13.95
C ALA A 26 11.32 -16.39 14.17
N TYR A 27 10.55 -17.01 15.08
CA TYR A 27 9.22 -16.53 15.47
C TYR A 27 9.28 -15.15 16.12
N TRP A 28 10.21 -14.94 17.05
CA TRP A 28 10.38 -13.65 17.72
C TRP A 28 10.79 -12.54 16.73
N GLN A 29 11.71 -12.85 15.81
CA GLN A 29 12.11 -11.92 14.75
C GLN A 29 10.95 -11.60 13.80
N ALA A 30 10.13 -12.59 13.43
CA ALA A 30 8.97 -12.40 12.57
C ALA A 30 7.87 -11.56 13.24
N GLN A 31 7.65 -11.75 14.55
CA GLN A 31 6.70 -10.93 15.33
C GLN A 31 7.20 -9.48 15.45
N GLY A 32 8.49 -9.27 15.73
CA GLY A 32 9.07 -7.92 15.77
C GLY A 32 9.06 -7.19 14.42
N VAL A 33 8.92 -7.91 13.30
CA VAL A 33 8.68 -7.35 11.96
C VAL A 33 7.23 -6.93 11.76
N LEU A 34 6.27 -7.47 12.50
CA LEU A 34 4.86 -7.06 12.38
C LEU A 34 4.51 -5.92 13.34
N ASP A 35 5.16 -5.86 14.51
CA ASP A 35 4.94 -4.84 15.54
C ASP A 35 5.30 -3.39 15.12
N GLY A 36 5.98 -3.22 13.98
CA GLY A 36 6.39 -1.90 13.48
C GLY A 36 5.43 -1.21 12.52
N PHE A 37 4.42 -1.93 11.99
CA PHE A 37 3.46 -1.35 11.06
C PHE A 37 2.33 -0.61 11.78
N THR A 38 1.85 0.47 11.15
CA THR A 38 0.52 1.01 11.51
C THR A 38 -0.53 -0.01 11.07
N VAL A 39 -1.17 -0.67 12.04
CA VAL A 39 -2.23 -1.65 11.78
C VAL A 39 -3.59 -0.96 11.87
N SER A 40 -4.39 -1.13 10.83
CA SER A 40 -5.78 -0.71 10.75
C SER A 40 -6.71 -1.88 11.00
N HIS A 41 -7.84 -1.62 11.64
CA HIS A 41 -8.90 -2.58 11.93
C HIS A 41 -10.10 -2.46 10.98
N ALA A 42 -9.99 -1.61 9.94
CA ALA A 42 -11.05 -1.28 9.00
C ALA A 42 -11.61 -2.47 8.20
N LEU A 43 -10.92 -3.62 8.16
CA LEU A 43 -11.49 -4.83 7.58
C LEU A 43 -12.72 -5.32 8.35
N GLY A 44 -12.71 -5.19 9.68
CA GLY A 44 -13.69 -5.78 10.59
C GLY A 44 -13.53 -7.30 10.75
N GLY A 45 -13.81 -7.82 11.96
CA GLY A 45 -13.66 -9.24 12.27
C GLY A 45 -14.61 -10.17 11.50
N ASP A 46 -15.81 -9.69 11.19
CA ASP A 46 -16.87 -10.46 10.53
C ASP A 46 -16.93 -10.25 9.01
N ALA A 47 -15.92 -9.60 8.41
CA ALA A 47 -15.93 -9.33 6.99
C ALA A 47 -15.85 -10.61 6.14
N PRO A 48 -16.48 -10.63 4.95
CA PRO A 48 -16.35 -11.72 4.00
C PRO A 48 -14.88 -11.99 3.66
N ARG A 49 -14.50 -13.27 3.67
CA ARG A 49 -13.15 -13.76 3.36
C ARG A 49 -13.17 -14.59 2.09
N SER A 50 -12.04 -14.65 1.41
CA SER A 50 -11.86 -15.53 0.25
C SER A 50 -11.93 -17.01 0.64
N ASP A 51 -12.18 -17.86 -0.35
CA ASP A 51 -12.21 -19.31 -0.17
C ASP A 51 -10.83 -19.86 0.26
N LYS A 52 -10.85 -20.99 0.96
CA LYS A 52 -9.65 -21.61 1.56
C LYS A 52 -8.54 -21.81 0.52
N GLY A 53 -7.40 -21.16 0.77
CA GLY A 53 -6.20 -21.23 -0.06
C GLY A 53 -6.05 -20.07 -1.03
N SER A 54 -7.08 -19.25 -1.22
CA SER A 54 -7.00 -18.01 -2.00
C SER A 54 -7.05 -16.78 -1.09
N MET A 55 -6.58 -15.64 -1.59
CA MET A 55 -6.72 -14.37 -0.90
C MET A 55 -6.84 -13.20 -1.88
N ASN A 56 -7.56 -12.17 -1.43
CA ASN A 56 -7.70 -10.90 -2.10
C ASN A 56 -7.03 -9.80 -1.26
N ILE A 57 -6.11 -9.06 -1.88
CA ILE A 57 -5.38 -7.94 -1.28
C ILE A 57 -5.76 -6.67 -2.03
N LEU A 58 -6.29 -5.67 -1.34
CA LEU A 58 -6.54 -4.36 -1.94
C LEU A 58 -5.33 -3.44 -1.71
N LEU A 59 -4.72 -2.96 -2.80
CA LEU A 59 -3.72 -1.90 -2.76
C LEU A 59 -4.40 -0.55 -2.93
N ILE A 60 -4.16 0.37 -1.99
CA ILE A 60 -4.77 1.69 -1.92
C ILE A 60 -3.66 2.75 -2.00
N GLY A 61 -3.72 3.60 -3.02
CA GLY A 61 -2.88 4.78 -3.14
C GLY A 61 -3.66 6.05 -2.82
N LEU A 62 -3.31 6.70 -1.71
CA LEU A 62 -3.84 8.00 -1.32
C LEU A 62 -3.10 9.14 -1.99
N ASP A 63 -3.86 10.11 -2.48
CA ASP A 63 -3.33 11.36 -3.02
C ASP A 63 -2.95 12.38 -1.92
N SER A 64 -2.84 11.92 -0.67
CA SER A 64 -2.54 12.80 0.44
C SER A 64 -1.09 13.30 0.39
N ARG A 65 -0.94 14.61 0.56
CA ARG A 65 0.35 15.31 0.77
C ARG A 65 0.66 15.47 2.27
N LYS A 66 0.04 14.63 3.09
CA LYS A 66 0.31 14.48 4.52
C LYS A 66 0.89 13.10 4.79
N ASP A 67 1.67 12.99 5.86
CA ASP A 67 2.17 11.70 6.33
C ASP A 67 1.04 10.79 6.86
N GLN A 68 1.38 9.61 7.37
CA GLN A 68 0.40 8.67 7.93
C GLN A 68 -0.30 9.18 9.20
N TYR A 69 0.27 10.20 9.86
CA TYR A 69 -0.24 10.83 11.09
C TYR A 69 -0.99 12.15 10.81
N GLY A 70 -1.13 12.54 9.54
CA GLY A 70 -1.86 13.75 9.14
C GLY A 70 -1.03 15.03 9.18
N ASN A 71 0.29 14.94 9.40
CA ASN A 71 1.18 16.10 9.36
C ASN A 71 1.51 16.47 7.91
N ASP A 72 1.65 17.76 7.64
CA ASP A 72 2.09 18.24 6.32
C ASP A 72 3.51 17.77 6.01
N LEU A 73 3.72 17.34 4.77
CA LEU A 73 5.05 16.96 4.31
C LEU A 73 5.97 18.19 4.20
N PRO A 74 7.29 18.03 4.45
CA PRO A 74 8.23 19.13 4.26
C PRO A 74 8.19 19.67 2.83
N GLN A 75 8.34 20.99 2.67
CA GLN A 75 8.28 21.65 1.35
C GLN A 75 9.25 21.03 0.33
N GLY A 76 10.48 20.69 0.75
CA GLY A 76 11.45 20.05 -0.13
C GLY A 76 11.05 18.66 -0.63
N ILE A 77 10.13 17.97 0.07
CA ILE A 77 9.49 16.75 -0.43
C ILE A 77 8.36 17.13 -1.38
N LEU A 78 7.45 18.03 -0.98
CA LEU A 78 6.34 18.50 -1.83
C LEU A 78 6.78 19.00 -3.21
N ASP A 79 7.87 19.76 -3.25
CA ASP A 79 8.47 20.27 -4.49
C ASP A 79 8.92 19.14 -5.41
N LYS A 80 9.51 18.07 -4.86
CA LYS A 80 9.90 16.86 -5.60
C LYS A 80 8.70 16.05 -6.06
N LEU A 81 7.60 16.09 -5.32
CA LEU A 81 6.40 15.35 -5.70
C LEU A 81 5.69 15.99 -6.90
N HIS A 82 5.97 17.26 -7.25
CA HIS A 82 5.23 18.02 -8.28
C HIS A 82 3.71 17.86 -8.11
N ALA A 83 3.23 18.11 -6.89
CA ALA A 83 1.91 17.68 -6.44
C ALA A 83 1.01 18.78 -5.86
N GLY A 84 1.54 20.00 -5.73
CA GLY A 84 0.94 21.03 -4.90
C GLY A 84 1.17 20.77 -3.40
N ASP A 85 0.43 21.51 -2.56
CA ASP A 85 0.48 21.41 -1.10
C ASP A 85 -0.63 20.52 -0.52
N SER A 86 -0.79 20.49 0.81
CA SER A 86 -1.79 19.66 1.50
C SER A 86 -3.24 20.09 1.30
N SER A 87 -3.50 21.24 0.69
CA SER A 87 -4.84 21.64 0.23
C SER A 87 -5.24 20.99 -1.10
N SER A 88 -4.27 20.38 -1.81
CA SER A 88 -4.47 19.76 -3.12
C SER A 88 -4.78 18.26 -3.01
N GLY A 89 -5.87 17.83 -3.65
CA GLY A 89 -6.22 16.40 -3.83
C GLY A 89 -6.86 15.71 -2.62
N GLY A 90 -6.66 16.22 -1.39
CA GLY A 90 -7.25 15.69 -0.17
C GLY A 90 -6.89 14.22 0.10
N TYR A 91 -7.83 13.46 0.67
CA TYR A 91 -7.65 12.02 0.96
C TYR A 91 -8.29 11.13 -0.11
N ASN A 92 -8.28 11.55 -1.37
CA ASN A 92 -8.82 10.72 -2.44
C ASN A 92 -7.96 9.47 -2.68
N THR A 93 -8.61 8.31 -2.83
CA THR A 93 -7.95 7.05 -3.19
C THR A 93 -7.82 6.94 -4.72
N ASN A 94 -6.83 7.64 -5.27
CA ASN A 94 -6.62 7.75 -6.73
C ASN A 94 -6.10 6.46 -7.39
N THR A 95 -5.63 5.50 -6.60
CA THR A 95 -5.17 4.19 -7.06
C THR A 95 -5.85 3.12 -6.22
N LEU A 96 -6.57 2.21 -6.88
CA LEU A 96 -7.19 1.04 -6.28
C LEU A 96 -6.86 -0.17 -7.15
N ILE A 97 -6.15 -1.14 -6.60
CA ILE A 97 -5.77 -2.36 -7.32
C ILE A 97 -6.11 -3.56 -6.45
N LEU A 98 -7.05 -4.38 -6.91
CA LEU A 98 -7.42 -5.63 -6.26
C LEU A 98 -6.53 -6.75 -6.81
N VAL A 99 -5.69 -7.30 -5.95
CA VAL A 99 -4.81 -8.42 -6.27
C VAL A 99 -5.45 -9.70 -5.74
N HIS A 100 -5.66 -10.67 -6.62
CA HIS A 100 -6.09 -12.02 -6.29
C HIS A 100 -4.91 -12.98 -6.36
N ILE A 101 -4.70 -13.75 -5.31
CA ILE A 101 -3.77 -14.87 -5.27
C ILE A 101 -4.60 -16.14 -5.13
N GLY A 102 -4.58 -16.96 -6.19
CA GLY A 102 -5.30 -18.23 -6.22
C GLY A 102 -4.63 -19.31 -5.37
N ALA A 103 -5.37 -20.38 -5.06
CA ALA A 103 -4.85 -21.54 -4.33
C ALA A 103 -3.75 -22.32 -5.07
N ASP A 104 -3.51 -21.99 -6.34
CA ASP A 104 -2.45 -22.51 -7.20
C ASP A 104 -1.29 -21.51 -7.39
N ASP A 105 -1.19 -20.52 -6.50
CA ASP A 105 -0.20 -19.45 -6.50
C ASP A 105 -0.24 -18.53 -7.73
N ARG A 106 -1.30 -18.59 -8.55
CA ARG A 106 -1.47 -17.64 -9.66
C ARG A 106 -1.92 -16.28 -9.14
N VAL A 107 -1.19 -15.24 -9.55
CA VAL A 107 -1.49 -13.85 -9.20
C VAL A 107 -2.20 -13.18 -10.36
N SER A 108 -3.33 -12.56 -10.09
CA SER A 108 -4.05 -11.67 -11.00
C SER A 108 -4.29 -10.32 -10.33
N ALA A 109 -4.18 -9.22 -11.06
CA ALA A 109 -4.43 -7.89 -10.52
C ALA A 109 -5.44 -7.16 -11.39
N PHE A 110 -6.43 -6.53 -10.76
CA PHE A 110 -7.44 -5.72 -11.42
C PHE A 110 -7.42 -4.31 -10.84
N SER A 111 -7.17 -3.33 -11.70
CA SER A 111 -7.21 -1.93 -11.32
C SER A 111 -8.65 -1.41 -11.43
N ILE A 112 -9.12 -0.77 -10.36
CA ILE A 112 -10.44 -0.17 -10.29
C ILE A 112 -10.31 1.31 -10.67
N PRO A 113 -10.92 1.76 -11.78
CA PRO A 113 -10.88 3.17 -12.16
C PRO A 113 -11.41 4.08 -11.05
N ARG A 114 -10.60 5.08 -10.69
CA ARG A 114 -10.89 5.99 -9.56
C ARG A 114 -12.18 6.81 -9.71
N ASP A 115 -12.64 6.99 -10.95
CA ASP A 115 -13.83 7.76 -11.29
C ASP A 115 -15.08 6.86 -11.50
N ASP A 116 -14.98 5.55 -11.21
CA ASP A 116 -16.15 4.66 -11.21
C ASP A 116 -17.21 5.19 -10.26
N TYR A 117 -18.44 5.33 -10.76
CA TYR A 117 -19.56 5.91 -10.03
C TYR A 117 -20.32 4.83 -9.27
N VAL A 118 -20.23 4.87 -7.95
CA VAL A 118 -20.73 3.82 -7.05
C VAL A 118 -21.81 4.36 -6.13
N ALA A 119 -22.81 3.51 -5.85
CA ALA A 119 -23.86 3.84 -4.89
C ALA A 119 -23.30 3.84 -3.47
N VAL A 120 -23.70 4.82 -2.67
CA VAL A 120 -23.33 4.94 -1.25
C VAL A 120 -24.55 5.26 -0.41
N SER A 121 -24.61 4.71 0.80
CA SER A 121 -25.72 4.93 1.72
C SER A 121 -25.29 5.50 3.08
N ALA A 122 -23.98 5.51 3.35
CA ALA A 122 -23.42 5.90 4.64
C ALA A 122 -22.82 7.32 4.64
N ILE A 123 -22.85 8.02 3.50
CA ILE A 123 -22.29 9.36 3.33
C ILE A 123 -23.45 10.34 3.19
N ALA A 124 -23.59 11.24 4.17
CA ALA A 124 -24.71 12.17 4.23
C ALA A 124 -24.72 13.09 3.01
N GLY A 125 -25.90 13.24 2.38
CA GLY A 125 -26.09 14.11 1.22
C GLY A 125 -25.68 13.49 -0.13
N TYR A 126 -25.22 12.25 -0.15
CA TYR A 126 -24.86 11.53 -1.38
C TYR A 126 -25.58 10.19 -1.47
N ASP A 127 -26.12 9.89 -2.63
CA ASP A 127 -26.62 8.56 -3.00
C ASP A 127 -25.61 7.83 -3.91
N HIS A 128 -24.78 8.58 -4.64
CA HIS A 128 -23.71 8.08 -5.48
C HIS A 128 -22.51 9.04 -5.46
N ILE A 129 -21.31 8.47 -5.54
CA ILE A 129 -20.04 9.20 -5.57
C ILE A 129 -19.07 8.53 -6.53
N LYS A 130 -17.97 9.20 -6.87
CA LYS A 130 -16.83 8.50 -7.47
C LYS A 130 -16.15 7.68 -6.39
N ILE A 131 -15.72 6.46 -6.72
CA ILE A 131 -15.17 5.54 -5.71
C ILE A 131 -13.97 6.13 -4.94
N LYS A 132 -13.15 6.97 -5.58
CA LYS A 132 -12.01 7.65 -4.93
C LYS A 132 -12.40 8.59 -3.79
N GLU A 133 -13.63 9.10 -3.81
CA GLU A 133 -14.14 10.10 -2.86
C GLU A 133 -14.61 9.45 -1.56
N ALA A 134 -14.84 8.12 -1.56
CA ALA A 134 -15.38 7.38 -0.42
C ALA A 134 -14.55 7.62 0.85
N TYR A 135 -13.22 7.58 0.73
CA TYR A 135 -12.32 7.81 1.85
C TYR A 135 -12.49 9.23 2.41
N GLY A 136 -12.27 10.24 1.58
CA GLY A 136 -12.20 11.64 2.00
C GLY A 136 -13.53 12.16 2.56
N LEU A 137 -14.64 11.80 1.91
CA LEU A 137 -15.98 12.21 2.35
C LEU A 137 -16.35 11.57 3.69
N THR A 138 -16.11 10.27 3.87
CA THR A 138 -16.40 9.60 5.15
C THR A 138 -15.47 10.07 6.26
N LYS A 139 -14.19 10.34 5.97
CA LYS A 139 -13.26 10.93 6.94
C LYS A 139 -13.79 12.27 7.45
N ALA A 140 -14.11 13.19 6.54
CA ALA A 140 -14.59 14.52 6.91
C ALA A 140 -15.89 14.46 7.73
N GLN A 141 -16.87 13.65 7.29
CA GLN A 141 -18.12 13.47 8.03
C GLN A 141 -17.87 12.91 9.44
N THR A 142 -16.94 11.94 9.56
CA THR A 142 -16.60 11.33 10.84
C THR A 142 -15.94 12.36 11.76
N GLU A 143 -15.03 13.18 11.25
CA GLU A 143 -14.39 14.25 12.02
C GLU A 143 -15.42 15.27 12.52
N ASP A 144 -16.34 15.73 11.66
CA ASP A 144 -17.43 16.64 12.04
C ASP A 144 -18.31 16.03 13.15
N GLU A 145 -18.64 14.73 13.05
CA GLU A 145 -19.41 14.01 14.05
C GLU A 145 -18.67 13.92 15.40
N LEU A 146 -17.37 13.65 15.37
CA LEU A 146 -16.53 13.57 16.58
C LEU A 146 -16.34 14.91 17.26
N GLU A 147 -16.12 15.97 16.49
CA GLU A 147 -16.05 17.33 16.99
C GLU A 147 -17.38 17.73 17.67
N SER A 148 -18.52 17.35 17.09
CA SER A 148 -19.83 17.58 17.69
C SER A 148 -20.04 16.84 19.02
N GLN A 149 -19.32 15.73 19.23
CA GLN A 149 -19.29 14.95 20.46
C GLN A 149 -18.27 15.47 21.49
N GLY A 150 -17.53 16.53 21.15
CA GLY A 150 -16.57 17.18 22.03
C GLY A 150 -15.14 16.64 21.95
N VAL A 151 -14.82 15.82 20.94
CA VAL A 151 -13.43 15.43 20.65
C VAL A 151 -12.70 16.65 20.09
N THR A 152 -11.59 17.04 20.71
CA THR A 152 -10.82 18.24 20.32
C THR A 152 -9.35 17.93 20.00
N ASP A 153 -8.89 16.71 20.25
CA ASP A 153 -7.53 16.29 19.92
C ASP A 153 -7.41 16.04 18.41
N PRO A 154 -6.61 16.83 17.67
CA PRO A 154 -6.44 16.67 16.24
C PRO A 154 -5.89 15.30 15.85
N ALA A 155 -5.04 14.69 16.69
CA ALA A 155 -4.47 13.37 16.41
C ALA A 155 -5.54 12.28 16.51
N GLU A 156 -6.46 12.39 17.48
CA GLU A 156 -7.59 11.47 17.61
C GLU A 156 -8.57 11.61 16.44
N LEU A 157 -8.89 12.85 16.04
CA LEU A 157 -9.74 13.13 14.89
C LEU A 157 -9.16 12.53 13.60
N GLU A 158 -7.88 12.79 13.32
CA GLU A 158 -7.21 12.25 12.13
C GLU A 158 -7.20 10.71 12.16
N ALA A 159 -6.81 10.10 13.28
CA ALA A 159 -6.71 8.64 13.39
C ALA A 159 -8.07 7.97 13.15
N ARG A 160 -9.13 8.44 13.83
CA ARG A 160 -10.48 7.87 13.72
C ARG A 160 -11.13 8.19 12.37
N GLY A 161 -10.94 9.40 11.85
CA GLY A 161 -11.43 9.80 10.54
C GLY A 161 -10.80 9.00 9.40
N ARG A 162 -9.47 8.78 9.44
CA ARG A 162 -8.79 7.90 8.48
C ARG A 162 -9.29 6.47 8.55
N GLU A 163 -9.51 5.95 9.75
CA GLU A 163 -10.03 4.60 9.93
C GLU A 163 -11.41 4.44 9.28
N ALA A 164 -12.31 5.39 9.51
CA ALA A 164 -13.62 5.41 8.85
C ALA A 164 -13.50 5.55 7.31
N GLY A 165 -12.54 6.35 6.82
CA GLY A 165 -12.24 6.47 5.39
C GLY A 165 -11.77 5.15 4.74
N ARG A 166 -10.95 4.36 5.45
CA ARG A 166 -10.54 3.02 5.01
C ARG A 166 -11.72 2.08 4.93
N GLU A 167 -12.56 2.05 5.97
CA GLU A 167 -13.77 1.23 5.99
C GLU A 167 -14.71 1.55 4.82
N ALA A 168 -14.89 2.84 4.52
CA ALA A 168 -15.71 3.30 3.40
C ALA A 168 -15.14 2.84 2.05
N THR A 169 -13.82 2.95 1.86
CA THR A 169 -13.14 2.49 0.65
C THR A 169 -13.30 0.99 0.45
N LEU A 170 -13.04 0.19 1.50
CA LEU A 170 -13.18 -1.26 1.47
C LEU A 170 -14.62 -1.68 1.15
N ARG A 171 -15.61 -1.00 1.75
CA ARG A 171 -17.03 -1.24 1.50
C ARG A 171 -17.43 -0.91 0.06
N ALA A 172 -16.95 0.22 -0.47
CA ALA A 172 -17.23 0.63 -1.85
C ALA A 172 -16.65 -0.37 -2.85
N VAL A 173 -15.41 -0.81 -2.66
CA VAL A 173 -14.77 -1.83 -3.52
C VAL A 173 -15.50 -3.17 -3.45
N ARG A 174 -15.85 -3.65 -2.25
CA ARG A 174 -16.64 -4.89 -2.08
C ARG A 174 -17.99 -4.79 -2.78
N SER A 175 -18.67 -3.65 -2.67
CA SER A 175 -19.98 -3.43 -3.29
C SER A 175 -19.91 -3.38 -4.81
N LEU A 176 -18.87 -2.74 -5.36
CA LEU A 176 -18.65 -2.65 -6.80
C LEU A 176 -18.27 -4.00 -7.42
N THR A 177 -17.37 -4.73 -6.77
CA THR A 177 -16.75 -5.95 -7.35
C THR A 177 -17.47 -7.24 -6.96
N GLY A 178 -18.22 -7.22 -5.85
CA GLY A 178 -18.77 -8.43 -5.23
C GLY A 178 -17.73 -9.37 -4.62
N GLN A 179 -16.45 -8.96 -4.56
CA GLN A 179 -15.36 -9.81 -4.06
C GLN A 179 -15.03 -9.51 -2.60
N PRO A 180 -14.66 -10.53 -1.80
CA PRO A 180 -14.11 -10.32 -0.47
C PRO A 180 -12.75 -9.60 -0.56
N ILE A 181 -12.35 -8.95 0.54
CA ILE A 181 -11.02 -8.36 0.69
C ILE A 181 -10.47 -8.92 1.99
N ASP A 182 -9.40 -9.70 1.91
CA ASP A 182 -8.77 -10.37 3.06
C ASP A 182 -7.71 -9.49 3.72
N TYR A 183 -7.01 -8.69 2.90
CA TYR A 183 -5.98 -7.77 3.35
C TYR A 183 -6.05 -6.47 2.55
N PHE A 184 -5.52 -5.39 3.12
CA PHE A 184 -5.19 -4.22 2.33
C PHE A 184 -3.85 -3.63 2.72
N ALA A 185 -3.28 -2.87 1.79
CA ALA A 185 -2.12 -2.03 2.02
C ALA A 185 -2.41 -0.62 1.49
N GLU A 186 -2.33 0.37 2.36
CA GLU A 186 -2.48 1.79 2.03
C GLU A 186 -1.12 2.48 2.02
N VAL A 187 -0.89 3.28 0.99
CA VAL A 187 0.30 4.12 0.84
C VAL A 187 -0.09 5.52 0.39
N ASN A 188 0.55 6.55 0.93
CA ASN A 188 0.41 7.95 0.46
C ASN A 188 1.56 8.32 -0.49
N LEU A 189 1.60 9.57 -0.95
CA LEU A 189 2.63 10.02 -1.89
C LEU A 189 4.05 10.01 -1.31
N ALA A 190 4.20 10.38 -0.04
CA ALA A 190 5.49 10.33 0.65
C ALA A 190 5.99 8.90 0.80
N GLY A 191 5.12 8.00 1.24
CA GLY A 191 5.47 6.60 1.40
C GLY A 191 5.84 5.94 0.08
N PHE A 192 5.14 6.30 -1.01
CA PHE A 192 5.54 5.88 -2.34
C PHE A 192 6.94 6.39 -2.72
N TYR A 193 7.24 7.66 -2.44
CA TYR A 193 8.54 8.26 -2.71
C TYR A 193 9.65 7.55 -1.92
N ASP A 194 9.47 7.36 -0.62
CA ASP A 194 10.45 6.73 0.28
C ASP A 194 10.70 5.27 -0.13
N LEU A 195 9.64 4.53 -0.49
CA LEU A 195 9.77 3.17 -1.05
C LEU A 195 10.56 3.17 -2.36
N ALA A 196 10.24 4.05 -3.32
CA ALA A 196 10.97 4.12 -4.59
C ALA A 196 12.44 4.54 -4.41
N GLU A 197 12.73 5.41 -3.43
CA GLU A 197 14.09 5.83 -3.09
C GLU A 197 14.89 4.67 -2.48
N SER A 198 14.28 3.90 -1.57
CA SER A 198 14.90 2.72 -0.94
C SER A 198 15.28 1.62 -1.91
N LEU A 199 14.53 1.49 -3.01
CA LEU A 199 14.79 0.51 -4.07
C LEU A 199 15.91 0.95 -5.03
N GLY A 200 16.47 2.16 -4.87
CA GLY A 200 17.47 2.73 -5.77
C GLY A 200 16.88 3.25 -7.09
N GLY A 201 15.58 3.55 -7.12
CA GLY A 201 14.83 3.88 -8.32
C GLY A 201 14.14 2.68 -8.96
N ILE A 202 13.47 2.92 -10.09
CA ILE A 202 12.57 1.97 -10.74
C ILE A 202 12.91 1.87 -12.21
N GLU A 203 13.14 0.65 -12.69
CA GLU A 203 13.38 0.39 -14.11
C GLU A 203 12.07 0.41 -14.89
N VAL A 204 12.03 1.18 -15.97
CA VAL A 204 10.88 1.26 -16.87
C VAL A 204 11.37 1.20 -18.31
N CYS A 205 10.51 0.73 -19.21
CA CYS A 205 10.75 0.82 -20.65
C CYS A 205 9.58 1.60 -21.27
N LEU A 206 9.85 2.84 -21.69
CA LEU A 206 8.84 3.68 -22.31
C LEU A 206 8.74 3.39 -23.80
N ASN A 207 7.56 3.08 -24.30
CA ASN A 207 7.36 2.84 -25.74
C ASN A 207 7.53 4.13 -26.58
N HIS A 208 7.22 5.28 -25.98
CA HIS A 208 7.32 6.61 -26.57
C HIS A 208 7.84 7.61 -25.53
N ASP A 209 8.46 8.69 -26.00
CA ASP A 209 8.83 9.82 -25.15
C ASP A 209 7.57 10.50 -24.62
N VAL A 210 7.66 11.07 -23.42
CA VAL A 210 6.51 11.63 -22.72
C VAL A 210 6.87 12.98 -22.12
N TYR A 211 5.92 13.90 -22.18
CA TYR A 211 5.97 15.21 -21.54
C TYR A 211 4.61 15.55 -20.94
N ASP A 212 4.55 15.79 -19.63
CA ASP A 212 3.35 16.17 -18.88
C ASP A 212 3.70 17.19 -17.80
N GLU A 213 3.40 18.48 -18.05
CA GLU A 213 3.61 19.58 -17.08
C GLU A 213 2.82 19.39 -15.78
N TYR A 214 1.71 18.64 -15.79
CA TYR A 214 0.87 18.45 -14.61
C TYR A 214 1.49 17.46 -13.63
N SER A 215 2.12 16.39 -14.13
CA SER A 215 2.81 15.42 -13.28
C SER A 215 4.30 15.69 -13.13
N GLY A 216 4.88 16.52 -14.01
CA GLY A 216 6.33 16.72 -14.13
C GLY A 216 7.03 15.59 -14.88
N ALA A 217 6.30 14.72 -15.59
CA ALA A 217 6.91 13.64 -16.37
C ALA A 217 7.56 14.21 -17.63
N ASP A 218 8.86 14.00 -17.79
CA ASP A 218 9.63 14.36 -18.99
C ASP A 218 10.69 13.28 -19.18
N PHE A 219 10.39 12.30 -20.02
CA PHE A 219 11.22 11.11 -20.19
C PHE A 219 11.37 10.74 -21.67
N PRO A 220 12.59 10.39 -22.12
CA PRO A 220 12.79 9.84 -23.45
C PRO A 220 12.16 8.45 -23.58
N ALA A 221 11.93 8.00 -24.81
CA ALA A 221 11.55 6.61 -25.08
C ALA A 221 12.71 5.64 -24.74
N GLY A 222 12.35 4.40 -24.44
CA GLY A 222 13.26 3.28 -24.21
C GLY A 222 13.47 2.91 -22.73
N PRO A 223 14.37 1.94 -22.48
CA PRO A 223 14.72 1.50 -21.14
C PRO A 223 15.46 2.59 -20.35
N GLN A 224 15.03 2.84 -19.12
CA GLN A 224 15.66 3.79 -18.21
C GLN A 224 15.32 3.49 -16.75
N THR A 225 16.12 4.04 -15.84
CA THR A 225 15.85 3.98 -14.39
C THR A 225 15.35 5.34 -13.93
N LEU A 226 14.14 5.36 -13.38
CA LEU A 226 13.54 6.55 -12.79
C LEU A 226 13.90 6.63 -11.31
N ASN A 227 14.39 7.78 -10.85
CA ASN A 227 14.50 8.04 -9.41
C ASN A 227 13.10 8.18 -8.77
N ALA A 228 13.02 8.30 -7.45
CA ALA A 228 11.74 8.36 -6.72
C ALA A 228 10.78 9.46 -7.22
N SER A 229 11.28 10.68 -7.45
CA SER A 229 10.48 11.80 -7.96
C SER A 229 9.95 11.49 -9.37
N GLN A 230 10.83 10.97 -10.23
CA GLN A 230 10.49 10.61 -11.61
C GLN A 230 9.50 9.44 -11.65
N ALA A 231 9.65 8.44 -10.78
CA ALA A 231 8.73 7.31 -10.66
C ALA A 231 7.34 7.79 -10.24
N LEU A 232 7.27 8.77 -9.33
CA LEU A 232 5.99 9.36 -8.93
C LEU A 232 5.35 10.15 -10.09
N ALA A 233 6.13 10.96 -10.80
CA ALA A 233 5.67 11.67 -12.00
C ALA A 233 5.15 10.69 -13.08
N PHE A 234 5.85 9.55 -13.25
CA PHE A 234 5.48 8.50 -14.18
C PHE A 234 4.12 7.85 -13.87
N VAL A 235 3.87 7.46 -12.61
CA VAL A 235 2.60 6.81 -12.22
C VAL A 235 1.43 7.78 -12.04
N ARG A 236 1.71 9.09 -11.99
CA ARG A 236 0.70 10.15 -11.92
C ARG A 236 0.36 10.76 -13.28
N GLN A 237 1.24 10.60 -14.28
CA GLN A 237 1.00 11.11 -15.63
C GLN A 237 -0.33 10.58 -16.18
N ARG A 238 -1.14 11.50 -16.67
CA ARG A 238 -2.40 11.19 -17.35
C ARG A 238 -2.53 12.00 -18.63
N HIS A 239 -2.01 13.21 -18.63
CA HIS A 239 -2.09 14.10 -19.77
C HIS A 239 -1.00 13.72 -20.77
N GLY A 240 -1.31 13.82 -22.06
CA GLY A 240 -0.43 13.36 -23.13
C GLY A 240 -0.42 11.84 -23.35
N LEU A 241 -1.20 11.05 -22.59
CA LEU A 241 -1.41 9.62 -22.86
C LEU A 241 -2.62 9.42 -23.79
N GLU A 242 -2.50 8.48 -24.74
CA GLU A 242 -3.53 8.21 -25.75
C GLU A 242 -4.89 7.88 -25.13
N ASN A 243 -4.90 7.03 -24.10
CA ASN A 243 -6.10 6.61 -23.38
C ASN A 243 -6.24 7.26 -21.99
N GLY A 244 -5.51 8.36 -21.74
CA GLY A 244 -5.61 9.15 -20.52
C GLY A 244 -5.45 8.33 -19.23
N ASP A 245 -6.51 8.27 -18.42
CA ASP A 245 -6.50 7.62 -17.10
C ASP A 245 -6.29 6.10 -17.19
N LEU A 246 -6.75 5.46 -18.27
CA LEU A 246 -6.55 4.01 -18.50
C LEU A 246 -5.07 3.68 -18.71
N ASP A 247 -4.34 4.52 -19.45
CA ASP A 247 -2.90 4.34 -19.63
C ASP A 247 -2.13 4.67 -18.34
N ARG A 248 -2.62 5.62 -17.52
CA ARG A 248 -2.06 5.82 -16.17
C ARG A 248 -2.18 4.54 -15.34
N THR A 249 -3.32 3.86 -15.41
CA THR A 249 -3.50 2.55 -14.76
C THR A 249 -2.49 1.51 -15.26
N HIS A 250 -2.23 1.43 -16.57
CA HIS A 250 -1.19 0.54 -17.09
C HIS A 250 0.20 0.87 -16.55
N ARG A 251 0.53 2.17 -16.38
CA ARG A 251 1.80 2.59 -15.78
C ARG A 251 1.92 2.18 -14.31
N GLN A 252 0.85 2.29 -13.54
CA GLN A 252 0.81 1.83 -12.15
C GLN A 252 1.05 0.32 -12.06
N GLN A 253 0.46 -0.46 -12.98
CA GLN A 253 0.72 -1.90 -13.08
C GLN A 253 2.17 -2.20 -13.48
N ALA A 254 2.71 -1.49 -14.48
CA ALA A 254 4.09 -1.62 -14.90
C ALA A 254 5.07 -1.28 -13.76
N PHE A 255 4.76 -0.28 -12.95
CA PHE A 255 5.51 0.05 -11.75
C PHE A 255 5.54 -1.12 -10.75
N LEU A 256 4.38 -1.70 -10.43
CA LEU A 256 4.32 -2.84 -9.49
C LEU A 256 5.10 -4.06 -10.01
N LEU A 257 5.04 -4.31 -11.31
CA LEU A 257 5.85 -5.36 -11.96
C LEU A 257 7.34 -5.06 -11.88
N SER A 258 7.74 -3.80 -12.08
CA SER A 258 9.14 -3.38 -11.95
C SER A 258 9.64 -3.52 -10.51
N VAL A 259 8.86 -3.08 -9.52
CA VAL A 259 9.18 -3.29 -8.09
C VAL A 259 9.38 -4.77 -7.79
N SER A 260 8.46 -5.63 -8.24
CA SER A 260 8.58 -7.08 -8.06
C SER A 260 9.86 -7.63 -8.72
N HIS A 261 10.19 -7.15 -9.92
CA HIS A 261 11.42 -7.51 -10.61
C HIS A 261 12.67 -7.07 -9.84
N SER A 262 12.73 -5.80 -9.41
CA SER A 262 13.85 -5.24 -8.66
C SER A 262 14.08 -5.96 -7.33
N LEU A 263 13.01 -6.24 -6.57
CA LEU A 263 13.10 -6.99 -5.31
C LEU A 263 13.68 -8.40 -5.53
N LYS A 264 13.27 -9.06 -6.61
CA LYS A 264 13.79 -10.38 -6.99
C LYS A 264 15.25 -10.31 -7.45
N ALA A 265 15.59 -9.32 -8.28
CA ALA A 265 16.93 -9.13 -8.83
C ALA A 265 17.96 -8.75 -7.75
N ALA A 266 17.57 -7.89 -6.81
CA ALA A 266 18.36 -7.54 -5.64
C ALA A 266 18.50 -8.69 -4.63
N GLY A 267 17.79 -9.81 -4.85
CA GLY A 267 17.85 -10.97 -3.97
C GLY A 267 17.35 -10.67 -2.57
N VAL A 268 16.45 -9.70 -2.41
CA VAL A 268 15.95 -9.23 -1.09
C VAL A 268 15.43 -10.40 -0.26
N PHE A 269 14.72 -11.35 -0.89
CA PHE A 269 14.21 -12.55 -0.21
C PHE A 269 15.29 -13.52 0.28
N GLY A 270 16.53 -13.40 -0.20
CA GLY A 270 17.70 -14.15 0.25
C GLY A 270 18.71 -13.33 1.06
N ASN A 271 18.51 -12.01 1.19
CA ASN A 271 19.40 -11.09 1.89
C ASN A 271 18.66 -10.44 3.08
N LEU A 272 19.05 -10.83 4.28
CA LEU A 272 18.39 -10.40 5.52
C LEU A 272 18.48 -8.89 5.77
N ASP A 273 19.60 -8.25 5.42
CA ASP A 273 19.79 -6.82 5.68
C ASP A 273 18.97 -5.99 4.68
N ALA A 274 19.00 -6.34 3.39
CA ALA A 274 18.17 -5.69 2.38
C ALA A 274 16.65 -5.88 2.65
N PHE A 275 16.26 -7.05 3.17
CA PHE A 275 14.88 -7.29 3.59
C PHE A 275 14.50 -6.42 4.79
N ARG A 276 15.38 -6.28 5.78
CA ARG A 276 15.15 -5.43 6.96
C ARG A 276 15.02 -3.97 6.59
N ASP A 277 15.87 -3.45 5.71
CA ASP A 277 15.80 -2.06 5.25
C ASP A 277 14.50 -1.76 4.52
N LEU A 278 14.06 -2.65 3.62
CA LEU A 278 12.78 -2.54 2.93
C LEU A 278 11.59 -2.54 3.92
N ILE A 279 11.61 -3.48 4.88
CA ILE A 279 10.57 -3.57 5.91
C ILE A 279 10.56 -2.33 6.81
N ALA A 280 11.73 -1.77 7.14
CA ALA A 280 11.82 -0.56 7.96
C ALA A 280 11.21 0.67 7.27
N VAL A 281 11.40 0.80 5.95
CA VAL A 281 10.71 1.84 5.15
C VAL A 281 9.21 1.55 5.11
N ALA A 282 8.82 0.31 4.84
CA ALA A 282 7.42 -0.11 4.82
C ALA A 282 6.70 0.17 6.16
N HIS A 283 7.35 0.00 7.32
CA HIS A 283 6.78 0.33 8.64
C HIS A 283 6.36 1.78 8.80
N LYS A 284 7.17 2.69 8.26
CA LYS A 284 6.95 4.13 8.38
C LYS A 284 5.82 4.62 7.47
N ASP A 285 5.64 3.94 6.35
CA ASP A 285 5.00 4.51 5.17
C ASP A 285 3.82 3.69 4.63
N LEU A 286 3.62 2.47 5.14
CA LEU A 286 2.47 1.62 4.82
C LEU A 286 1.56 1.42 6.03
N VAL A 287 0.26 1.51 5.77
CA VAL A 287 -0.78 1.06 6.70
C VAL A 287 -1.29 -0.29 6.21
N LEU A 288 -1.27 -1.29 7.09
CA LEU A 288 -1.70 -2.66 6.81
C LEU A 288 -2.91 -3.04 7.66
N SER A 289 -3.62 -4.08 7.25
CA SER A 289 -4.76 -4.67 7.98
C SER A 289 -4.43 -5.93 8.75
#